data_AF-A0A1M4Y5C4-F1
#
_entry.id   AF-A0A1M4Y5C4-F1
#
_cell.length_a   1.000
_cell.length_b   1.000
_cell.length_c   1.000
_cell.angle_alpha   90.00
_cell.angle_beta   90.00
_cell.angle_gamma   90.00
#
_symmetry.space_group_name_H-M   'P 1'
#
loop_
_entity.id
_entity.type
_entity.pdbx_description
1 polymer ?
#
loop_
_entity_poly.entity_id
_entity_poly.type
_entity_poly.pdbx_seq_one_letter_code
_entity_poly.pdbx_strand_id
1 'polypeptide(L)'
;MIAIPLPFVVALLLSILAILLFIRREETTQSAFVFIALCALTTTVVGLRWTFDYSLFRLIQPILASCIPVTAWYCFSSAHQRYKLKIWHFLPPVFVTLASFTYPFWRPPLDPVLTLLYVGYGVALIRASLKASDLPEQVRLSDIDNALKAERIAGAMLLMSAMIDGALAVDFTFFAGEHTLIILAIGHAVLLPILAIAVIMMSLSIAPSVNESSDQNEKTTPVEESKDKPHHPLTDDEVKDIVHKIEVLLSTKEAFLDPDLTLDRLARKACIPARQISAAINQVYGRNISQVVNEYRIERAKTLLLSTDKAITQIYMDSGFQTKSNFHREFSRVTQQTPSAFRRSNMKN
;
A
#
# COMPACT_ATOMS: atom_id res chain seq x y z
N MET A 1 -12.11 40.28 -6.98
CA MET A 1 -11.39 39.20 -7.68
C MET A 1 -12.14 37.91 -7.39
N ILE A 2 -12.47 37.10 -8.39
CA ILE A 2 -13.13 35.80 -8.16
C ILE A 2 -12.09 34.88 -7.52
N ALA A 3 -12.09 34.80 -6.20
CA ALA A 3 -11.20 33.90 -5.47
C ALA A 3 -11.83 32.49 -5.49
N ILE A 4 -11.19 31.56 -6.20
CA ILE A 4 -11.62 30.16 -6.23
C ILE A 4 -11.29 29.54 -4.87
N PRO A 5 -12.26 28.97 -4.14
CA PRO A 5 -11.98 28.31 -2.86
C PRO A 5 -10.96 27.18 -3.03
N LEU A 6 -9.98 27.13 -2.11
CA LEU A 6 -8.89 26.15 -2.12
C LEU A 6 -9.35 24.69 -2.32
N PRO A 7 -10.48 24.22 -1.72
CA PRO A 7 -10.95 22.85 -1.94
C PRO A 7 -11.20 22.50 -3.41
N PHE A 8 -11.62 23.46 -4.25
CA PHE A 8 -11.82 23.17 -5.68
C PHE A 8 -10.50 22.96 -6.42
N VAL A 9 -9.44 23.69 -6.05
CA VAL A 9 -8.10 23.49 -6.61
C VAL A 9 -7.57 22.11 -6.21
N VAL A 10 -7.72 21.73 -4.94
CA VAL A 10 -7.34 20.41 -4.41
C VAL A 10 -8.11 19.29 -5.12
N ALA A 11 -9.43 19.44 -5.27
CA ALA A 11 -10.27 18.46 -5.96
C ALA A 11 -9.90 18.29 -7.44
N LEU A 12 -9.53 19.39 -8.13
CA LEU A 12 -9.06 19.34 -9.51
C LEU A 12 -7.76 18.53 -9.63
N LEU A 13 -6.78 18.78 -8.75
CA LEU A 13 -5.50 18.03 -8.75
C LEU A 13 -5.72 16.54 -8.49
N LEU A 14 -6.60 16.18 -7.55
CA LEU A 14 -6.97 14.79 -7.28
C LEU A 14 -7.70 14.16 -8.47
N SER A 15 -8.58 14.90 -9.15
CA SER A 15 -9.28 14.43 -10.33
C SER A 15 -8.33 14.14 -11.48
N ILE A 16 -7.34 15.01 -11.72
CA ILE A 16 -6.29 14.77 -12.72
C ILE A 16 -5.51 13.49 -12.38
N LEU A 17 -5.12 13.31 -11.12
CA LEU A 17 -4.41 12.10 -10.69
C LEU A 17 -5.26 10.83 -10.88
N ALA A 18 -6.55 10.88 -10.55
CA ALA A 18 -7.48 9.78 -10.79
C ALA A 18 -7.58 9.43 -12.29
N ILE A 19 -7.70 10.44 -13.17
CA ILE A 19 -7.74 10.25 -14.62
C ILE A 19 -6.45 9.61 -15.13
N LEU A 20 -5.29 10.06 -14.66
CA LEU A 20 -3.99 9.48 -15.05
C LEU A 20 -3.88 8.00 -14.66
N LEU A 21 -4.39 7.61 -13.49
CA LEU A 21 -4.45 6.20 -13.09
C LEU A 21 -5.45 5.40 -13.92
N PHE A 22 -6.61 5.98 -14.23
CA PHE A 22 -7.62 5.35 -15.06
C PHE A 22 -7.11 5.07 -16.48
N ILE A 23 -6.36 6.00 -17.08
CA ILE A 23 -5.75 5.83 -18.41
C ILE A 23 -4.71 4.70 -18.40
N ARG A 24 -3.99 4.50 -17.29
CA ARG A 24 -3.01 3.41 -17.14
C ARG A 24 -3.62 2.01 -16.98
N ARG A 25 -4.94 1.91 -16.82
CA ARG A 25 -5.83 0.71 -16.79
C ARG A 25 -5.16 -0.68 -16.74
N GLU A 26 -4.42 -0.96 -15.68
CA GLU A 26 -4.20 -2.33 -15.20
C GLU A 26 -5.27 -2.62 -14.14
N GLU A 27 -5.79 -3.86 -14.06
CA GLU A 27 -6.79 -4.24 -13.04
C GLU A 27 -6.34 -3.91 -11.60
N THR A 28 -5.02 -3.84 -11.41
CA THR A 28 -4.32 -3.57 -10.16
C THR A 28 -4.49 -2.13 -9.64
N THR A 29 -4.79 -1.14 -10.50
CA THR A 29 -4.91 0.27 -10.09
C THR A 29 -6.34 0.71 -9.78
N GLN A 30 -7.32 -0.20 -9.87
CA GLN A 30 -8.74 0.14 -9.68
C GLN A 30 -9.06 0.62 -8.26
N SER A 31 -8.49 -0.01 -7.22
CA SER A 31 -8.72 0.40 -5.83
C SER A 31 -8.15 1.80 -5.54
N ALA A 32 -6.98 2.10 -6.08
CA ALA A 32 -6.34 3.42 -6.00
C ALA A 32 -7.15 4.50 -6.72
N PHE A 33 -7.70 4.19 -7.89
CA PHE A 33 -8.60 5.08 -8.59
C PHE A 33 -9.84 5.41 -7.76
N VAL A 34 -10.52 4.39 -7.22
CA VAL A 34 -11.72 4.58 -6.38
C VAL A 34 -11.41 5.44 -5.15
N PHE A 35 -10.27 5.19 -4.50
CA PHE A 35 -9.84 5.96 -3.33
C PHE A 35 -9.61 7.44 -3.66
N ILE A 36 -8.85 7.74 -4.72
CA ILE A 36 -8.59 9.14 -5.12
C ILE A 36 -9.88 9.81 -5.60
N ALA A 37 -10.72 9.12 -6.35
CA ALA A 37 -11.99 9.66 -6.82
C ALA A 37 -12.90 10.04 -5.63
N LEU A 38 -12.94 9.22 -4.57
CA LEU A 38 -13.66 9.54 -3.35
C LEU A 38 -13.07 10.76 -2.61
N CYS A 39 -11.74 10.86 -2.53
CA CYS A 39 -11.07 12.03 -1.95
C CYS A 39 -11.39 13.31 -2.74
N ALA A 40 -11.37 13.24 -4.08
CA ALA A 40 -11.72 14.35 -4.96
C ALA A 40 -13.18 14.77 -4.72
N LEU A 41 -14.12 13.82 -4.74
CA LEU A 41 -15.55 14.06 -4.49
C LEU A 41 -15.79 14.70 -3.12
N THR A 42 -15.18 14.16 -2.07
CA THR A 42 -15.33 14.70 -0.71
C THR A 42 -14.80 16.13 -0.63
N THR A 43 -13.65 16.40 -1.24
CA THR A 43 -13.06 17.76 -1.30
C THR A 43 -13.93 18.73 -2.09
N THR A 44 -14.55 18.29 -3.19
CA THR A 44 -15.53 19.09 -3.93
C THR A 44 -16.74 19.44 -3.07
N VAL A 45 -17.28 18.46 -2.33
CA VAL A 45 -18.42 18.71 -1.42
C VAL A 45 -18.05 19.69 -0.30
N VAL A 46 -16.82 19.62 0.23
CA VAL A 46 -16.30 20.64 1.15
C VAL A 46 -16.32 22.01 0.48
N GLY A 47 -15.76 22.16 -0.73
CA GLY A 47 -15.78 23.44 -1.47
C GLY A 47 -17.20 23.98 -1.70
N LEU A 48 -18.13 23.11 -2.09
CA LEU A 48 -19.54 23.45 -2.32
C LEU A 48 -20.24 23.89 -1.02
N ARG A 49 -20.00 23.21 0.10
CA ARG A 49 -20.53 23.61 1.41
C ARG A 49 -20.10 25.02 1.78
N TRP A 50 -18.81 25.33 1.64
CA TRP A 50 -18.27 26.65 1.99
C TRP A 50 -18.73 27.77 1.05
N THR A 51 -19.15 27.44 -0.17
CA THR A 51 -19.56 28.44 -1.17
C THR A 51 -21.07 28.68 -1.19
N PHE A 52 -21.87 27.62 -1.05
CA PHE A 52 -23.32 27.67 -1.28
C PHE A 52 -24.16 27.39 -0.01
N ASP A 53 -23.53 26.99 1.10
CA ASP A 53 -24.12 26.69 2.43
C ASP A 53 -25.51 25.99 2.43
N TYR A 54 -25.74 25.11 1.45
CA TYR A 54 -26.96 24.30 1.40
C TYR A 54 -26.91 23.16 2.42
N SER A 55 -28.07 22.84 3.02
CA SER A 55 -28.24 21.75 3.99
C SER A 55 -27.83 20.39 3.44
N LEU A 56 -27.99 20.18 2.13
CA LEU A 56 -27.58 18.97 1.44
C LEU A 56 -26.08 18.68 1.59
N PHE A 57 -25.22 19.70 1.45
CA PHE A 57 -23.77 19.49 1.56
C PHE A 57 -23.33 19.24 3.01
N ARG A 58 -24.04 19.82 3.99
CA ARG A 58 -23.83 19.51 5.41
C ARG A 58 -24.20 18.05 5.74
N LEU A 59 -25.23 17.51 5.08
CA LEU A 59 -25.64 16.11 5.22
C LEU A 59 -24.65 15.13 4.55
N ILE A 60 -24.24 15.42 3.32
CA ILE A 60 -23.43 14.49 2.50
C ILE A 60 -21.97 14.44 2.97
N GLN A 61 -21.39 15.57 3.40
CA GLN A 61 -19.97 15.65 3.75
C GLN A 61 -19.51 14.58 4.78
N PRO A 62 -20.13 14.44 5.97
CA PRO A 62 -19.69 13.44 6.96
C PRO A 62 -19.82 12.00 6.45
N ILE A 63 -20.83 11.73 5.61
CA ILE A 63 -21.04 10.42 4.99
C ILE A 63 -19.85 10.07 4.09
N LEU A 64 -19.49 10.97 3.17
CA LEU A 64 -18.35 10.75 2.27
C LEU A 64 -17.02 10.68 3.05
N ALA A 65 -16.83 11.53 4.05
CA ALA A 65 -15.64 11.51 4.91
C ALA A 65 -15.47 10.17 5.63
N SER A 66 -16.57 9.57 6.12
CA SER A 66 -16.52 8.27 6.79
C SER A 66 -16.09 7.11 5.86
N CYS A 67 -16.30 7.26 4.55
CA CYS A 67 -15.88 6.27 3.56
C CYS A 67 -14.37 6.33 3.25
N ILE A 68 -13.69 7.46 3.51
CA ILE A 68 -12.27 7.64 3.18
C ILE A 68 -11.37 6.65 3.93
N PRO A 69 -11.43 6.51 5.27
CA PRO A 69 -10.56 5.55 5.98
C PRO A 69 -10.82 4.09 5.57
N VAL A 70 -12.08 3.75 5.26
CA VAL A 70 -12.49 2.41 4.82
C VAL A 70 -11.93 2.09 3.44
N THR A 71 -12.03 3.02 2.51
CA THR A 71 -11.47 2.86 1.16
C THR A 71 -9.95 2.96 1.14
N ALA A 72 -9.33 3.77 2.01
CA ALA A 72 -7.89 3.77 2.22
C ALA A 72 -7.40 2.42 2.71
N TRP A 73 -8.07 1.84 3.71
CA TRP A 73 -7.78 0.49 4.18
C TRP A 73 -7.85 -0.51 3.03
N TYR A 74 -8.95 -0.52 2.28
CA TYR A 74 -9.09 -1.41 1.14
C TYR A 74 -8.00 -1.19 0.08
N CYS A 75 -7.71 0.05 -0.27
CA CYS A 75 -6.73 0.40 -1.31
C CYS A 75 -5.30 -0.02 -0.95
N PHE A 76 -4.89 0.24 0.28
CA PHE A 76 -3.50 0.04 0.70
C PHE A 76 -3.28 -1.35 1.30
N SER A 77 -4.28 -1.95 1.98
CA SER A 77 -4.18 -3.32 2.52
C SER A 77 -4.62 -4.43 1.55
N SER A 78 -5.18 -4.10 0.37
CA SER A 78 -5.59 -5.11 -0.64
C SER A 78 -4.44 -6.03 -1.08
N ALA A 79 -3.21 -5.52 -0.99
CA ALA A 79 -1.98 -6.26 -1.25
C ALA A 79 -1.85 -7.57 -0.43
N HIS A 80 -2.55 -7.64 0.71
CA HIS A 80 -2.41 -8.70 1.70
C HIS A 80 -3.35 -9.91 1.53
N GLN A 81 -4.22 -9.97 0.50
CA GLN A 81 -5.26 -11.01 0.22
C GLN A 81 -6.24 -11.39 1.37
N ARG A 82 -5.93 -11.06 2.62
CA ARG A 82 -6.70 -11.39 3.83
C ARG A 82 -7.85 -10.45 4.11
N TYR A 83 -7.79 -9.23 3.60
CA TYR A 83 -8.80 -8.21 3.88
C TYR A 83 -9.86 -8.18 2.77
N LYS A 84 -10.53 -9.31 2.53
CA LYS A 84 -11.90 -9.23 2.00
C LYS A 84 -12.66 -8.29 2.94
N LEU A 85 -13.25 -7.23 2.40
CA LEU A 85 -13.99 -6.24 3.18
C LEU A 85 -15.00 -6.96 4.07
N LYS A 86 -14.64 -7.12 5.35
CA LYS A 86 -15.56 -7.68 6.34
C LYS A 86 -16.71 -6.70 6.50
N ILE A 87 -17.92 -7.22 6.68
CA ILE A 87 -19.13 -6.42 6.90
C ILE A 87 -18.94 -5.36 8.00
N TRP A 88 -18.09 -5.63 8.99
CA TRP A 88 -17.73 -4.69 10.06
C TRP A 88 -17.16 -3.36 9.57
N HIS A 89 -16.47 -3.31 8.42
CA HIS A 89 -15.94 -2.07 7.87
C HIS A 89 -17.03 -1.16 7.27
N PHE A 90 -18.23 -1.68 7.00
CA PHE A 90 -19.38 -0.88 6.56
C PHE A 90 -20.18 -0.31 7.73
N LEU A 91 -20.00 -0.81 8.96
CA LEU A 91 -20.72 -0.31 10.12
C LEU A 91 -20.44 1.18 10.41
N PRO A 92 -19.20 1.69 10.36
CA PRO A 92 -18.97 3.11 10.64
C PRO A 92 -19.63 4.05 9.61
N PRO A 93 -19.51 3.83 8.28
CA PRO A 93 -20.25 4.66 7.32
C PRO A 93 -21.77 4.58 7.46
N VAL A 94 -22.32 3.39 7.74
CA VAL A 94 -23.76 3.22 8.01
C VAL A 94 -24.18 4.00 9.25
N PHE A 95 -23.42 3.91 10.34
CA PHE A 95 -23.67 4.65 11.56
C PHE A 95 -23.64 6.17 11.31
N VAL A 96 -22.60 6.68 10.64
CA VAL A 96 -22.47 8.10 10.29
C VAL A 96 -23.60 8.56 9.38
N THR A 97 -24.04 7.72 8.45
CA THR A 97 -25.20 8.00 7.59
C THR A 97 -26.46 8.17 8.42
N LEU A 98 -26.81 7.19 9.25
CA LEU A 98 -27.99 7.26 10.12
C LEU A 98 -27.93 8.48 11.04
N ALA A 99 -26.78 8.71 11.68
CA ALA A 99 -26.54 9.85 12.55
C ALA A 99 -26.72 11.19 11.82
N SER A 100 -26.26 11.30 10.56
CA SER A 100 -26.39 12.51 9.74
C SER A 100 -27.86 12.83 9.41
N PHE A 101 -28.68 11.81 9.11
CA PHE A 101 -30.12 12.01 8.89
C PHE A 101 -30.87 12.38 10.17
N THR A 102 -30.42 11.91 11.34
CA THR A 102 -31.04 12.24 12.63
C THR A 102 -30.60 13.58 13.22
N TYR A 103 -29.62 14.26 12.60
CA TYR A 103 -29.04 15.52 13.08
C TYR A 103 -30.06 16.60 13.50
N PRO A 104 -31.21 16.79 12.80
CA PRO A 104 -32.22 17.75 13.21
C PRO A 104 -32.91 17.40 14.55
N PHE A 105 -32.98 16.13 14.91
CA PHE A 105 -33.70 15.62 16.08
C PHE A 105 -32.80 15.43 17.30
N TRP A 106 -31.57 15.01 17.07
CA TRP A 106 -30.52 14.85 18.06
C TRP A 106 -29.22 15.23 17.36
N ARG A 107 -28.34 15.99 18.01
CA ARG A 107 -27.03 16.39 17.48
C ARG A 107 -25.97 15.35 17.85
N PRO A 108 -25.80 14.23 17.11
CA PRO A 108 -24.78 13.25 17.41
C PRO A 108 -23.38 13.87 17.29
N PRO A 109 -22.41 13.39 18.08
CA PRO A 109 -21.04 13.90 18.05
C PRO A 109 -20.28 13.33 16.83
N LEU A 110 -20.65 13.77 15.62
CA LEU A 110 -20.08 13.27 14.36
C LEU A 110 -18.58 13.56 14.23
N ASP A 111 -18.14 14.75 14.65
CA ASP A 111 -16.74 15.17 14.52
C ASP A 111 -15.78 14.23 15.28
N PRO A 112 -15.93 13.97 16.60
CA PRO A 112 -15.05 13.04 17.29
C PRO A 112 -15.20 11.59 16.80
N VAL A 113 -16.37 11.18 16.32
CA VAL A 113 -16.55 9.86 15.70
C VAL A 113 -15.71 9.74 14.43
N LEU A 114 -15.74 10.74 13.55
CA LEU A 114 -14.92 10.78 12.33
C LEU A 114 -13.43 10.84 12.69
N THR A 115 -13.02 11.69 13.64
CA THR A 115 -11.62 11.75 14.09
C THR A 115 -11.13 10.39 14.61
N LEU A 116 -11.91 9.71 15.46
CA LEU A 116 -11.57 8.37 15.96
C LEU A 116 -11.49 7.33 14.85
N LEU A 117 -12.34 7.42 13.83
CA LEU A 117 -12.31 6.54 12.67
C LEU A 117 -10.98 6.69 11.91
N TYR A 118 -10.59 7.93 11.59
CA TYR A 118 -9.33 8.23 10.91
C TYR A 118 -8.12 7.78 11.75
N VAL A 119 -8.12 8.02 13.06
CA VAL A 119 -7.07 7.55 13.97
C VAL A 119 -7.00 6.03 13.98
N GLY A 120 -8.13 5.34 14.13
CA GLY A 120 -8.19 3.89 14.22
C GLY A 120 -7.64 3.21 12.97
N TYR A 121 -8.08 3.65 11.79
CA TYR A 121 -7.59 3.12 10.51
C TYR A 121 -6.15 3.54 10.21
N GLY A 122 -5.73 4.76 10.57
CA GLY A 122 -4.36 5.22 10.43
C GLY A 122 -3.37 4.36 11.23
N VAL A 123 -3.69 4.11 12.51
CA VAL A 123 -2.90 3.21 13.37
C VAL A 123 -2.94 1.78 12.85
N ALA A 124 -4.10 1.30 12.38
CA ALA A 124 -4.23 -0.05 11.84
C ALA A 124 -3.33 -0.26 10.61
N LEU A 125 -3.28 0.69 9.67
CA LEU A 125 -2.41 0.62 8.48
C LEU A 125 -0.94 0.58 8.87
N ILE A 126 -0.51 1.43 9.81
CA ILE A 126 0.87 1.44 10.29
C ILE A 126 1.20 0.10 10.95
N ARG A 127 0.33 -0.42 11.83
CA ARG A 127 0.56 -1.72 12.49
C ARG A 127 0.61 -2.88 11.50
N ALA A 128 -0.26 -2.89 10.49
CA ALA A 128 -0.24 -3.90 9.43
C ALA A 128 1.13 -3.90 8.72
N SER A 129 1.63 -2.72 8.32
CA SER A 129 2.91 -2.59 7.61
C SER A 129 4.16 -2.96 8.40
N LEU A 130 4.07 -3.05 9.74
CA LEU A 130 5.20 -3.37 10.62
C LEU A 130 5.31 -4.87 10.91
N LYS A 131 4.23 -5.63 10.69
CA LYS A 131 4.15 -7.02 11.10
C LYS A 131 4.68 -7.93 9.99
N ALA A 132 5.91 -8.41 10.17
CA ALA A 132 6.61 -9.23 9.17
C ALA A 132 5.87 -10.50 8.73
N SER A 133 4.98 -11.06 9.56
CA SER A 133 4.17 -12.24 9.22
C SER A 133 3.04 -11.96 8.23
N ASP A 134 2.67 -10.69 8.06
CA ASP A 134 1.60 -10.23 7.18
C ASP A 134 2.27 -9.50 6.00
N LEU A 135 2.95 -10.25 5.12
CA LEU A 135 3.53 -9.70 3.88
C LEU A 135 2.48 -9.72 2.77
N PRO A 136 2.50 -8.74 1.85
CA PRO A 136 1.55 -8.70 0.75
C PRO A 136 1.83 -9.84 -0.24
N GLU A 137 0.88 -10.77 -0.36
CA GLU A 137 1.09 -12.02 -1.09
C GLU A 137 1.10 -11.84 -2.62
N GLN A 138 0.36 -10.84 -3.12
CA GLN A 138 0.21 -10.54 -4.55
C GLN A 138 1.19 -9.49 -5.07
N VAL A 139 1.94 -8.84 -4.18
CA VAL A 139 2.94 -7.84 -4.56
C VAL A 139 4.21 -8.56 -5.01
N ARG A 140 4.84 -8.01 -6.06
CA ARG A 140 6.13 -8.51 -6.54
C ARG A 140 7.12 -8.52 -5.40
N LEU A 141 7.88 -9.59 -5.24
CA LEU A 141 8.90 -9.69 -4.18
C LEU A 141 9.93 -8.57 -4.30
N SER A 142 10.18 -8.00 -5.49
CA SER A 142 10.98 -6.77 -5.60
C SER A 142 10.36 -5.59 -4.83
N ASP A 143 9.06 -5.40 -4.93
CA ASP A 143 8.40 -4.13 -4.61
C ASP A 143 7.64 -4.13 -3.28
N ILE A 144 7.74 -5.22 -2.50
CA ILE A 144 7.17 -5.34 -1.15
C ILE A 144 7.55 -4.14 -0.27
N ASP A 145 8.81 -3.73 -0.24
CA ASP A 145 9.24 -2.60 0.60
C ASP A 145 8.59 -1.28 0.19
N ASN A 146 8.30 -1.09 -1.11
CA ASN A 146 7.61 0.11 -1.60
C ASN A 146 6.12 0.08 -1.22
N ALA A 147 5.49 -1.10 -1.32
CA ALA A 147 4.11 -1.30 -0.89
C ALA A 147 3.94 -1.05 0.62
N LEU A 148 4.81 -1.63 1.46
CA LEU A 148 4.79 -1.41 2.92
C LEU A 148 5.05 0.07 3.28
N LYS A 149 5.92 0.77 2.53
CA LYS A 149 6.09 2.22 2.70
C LYS A 149 4.83 2.99 2.32
N ALA A 150 4.17 2.63 1.22
CA ALA A 150 2.91 3.25 0.81
C ALA A 150 1.82 3.08 1.88
N GLU A 151 1.70 1.91 2.50
CA GLU A 151 0.78 1.68 3.62
C GLU A 151 1.09 2.58 4.83
N ARG A 152 2.36 2.70 5.21
CA ARG A 152 2.79 3.59 6.31
C ARG A 152 2.47 5.04 6.01
N ILE A 153 2.74 5.47 4.78
CA ILE A 153 2.47 6.84 4.35
C ILE A 153 0.97 7.10 4.37
N ALA A 154 0.15 6.18 3.87
CA ALA A 154 -1.31 6.28 3.91
C ALA A 154 -1.84 6.33 5.36
N GLY A 155 -1.29 5.50 6.25
CA GLY A 155 -1.62 5.55 7.67
C GLY A 155 -1.26 6.88 8.32
N ALA A 156 -0.05 7.39 8.08
CA ALA A 156 0.39 8.70 8.56
C ALA A 156 -0.47 9.85 8.01
N MET A 157 -0.88 9.76 6.75
CA MET A 157 -1.78 10.72 6.12
C MET A 157 -3.15 10.76 6.81
N LEU A 158 -3.74 9.61 7.17
CA LEU A 158 -5.00 9.57 7.93
C LEU A 158 -4.85 10.20 9.31
N LEU A 159 -3.73 9.96 10.00
CA LEU A 159 -3.43 10.59 11.30
C LEU A 159 -3.27 12.11 11.17
N MET A 160 -2.61 12.59 10.12
CA MET A 160 -2.51 14.01 9.83
C MET A 160 -3.88 14.64 9.54
N SER A 161 -4.75 13.95 8.80
CA SER A 161 -6.13 14.41 8.58
C SER A 161 -6.90 14.54 9.90
N ALA A 162 -6.80 13.55 10.79
CA ALA A 162 -7.41 13.62 12.12
C ALA A 162 -6.85 14.78 12.97
N MET A 163 -5.56 15.08 12.84
CA MET A 163 -4.93 16.22 13.50
C MET A 163 -5.46 17.57 12.96
N ILE A 164 -5.67 17.69 11.66
CA ILE A 164 -6.26 18.87 11.03
C ILE A 164 -7.70 19.07 11.55
N ASP A 165 -8.51 18.01 11.59
CA ASP A 165 -9.88 18.06 12.12
C ASP A 165 -9.90 18.48 13.60
N GLY A 166 -8.97 17.95 14.40
CA GLY A 166 -8.78 18.35 15.79
C GLY A 166 -8.38 19.82 15.95
N ALA A 167 -7.47 20.32 15.10
CA ALA A 167 -7.08 21.72 15.09
C ALA A 167 -8.24 22.64 14.71
N LEU A 168 -9.07 22.24 13.73
CA LEU A 168 -10.29 22.96 13.38
C LEU A 168 -11.29 22.99 14.55
N ALA A 169 -11.50 21.87 15.24
CA ALA A 169 -12.38 21.82 16.41
C ALA A 169 -11.90 22.76 17.53
N VAL A 170 -10.59 22.83 17.78
CA VAL A 170 -9.99 23.79 18.73
C VAL A 170 -10.18 25.23 18.25
N ASP A 171 -9.95 25.51 16.97
CA ASP A 171 -10.13 26.86 16.39
C ASP A 171 -11.59 27.35 16.51
N PHE A 172 -12.57 26.49 16.21
CA PHE A 172 -13.98 26.84 16.38
C PHE A 172 -14.39 27.03 17.85
N THR A 173 -13.80 26.29 18.78
CA THR A 173 -14.18 26.36 20.20
C THR A 173 -13.52 27.53 20.95
N PHE A 174 -12.26 27.84 20.65
CA PHE A 174 -11.49 28.85 21.38
C PHE A 174 -11.26 30.15 20.59
N PHE A 175 -11.28 30.10 19.27
CA PHE A 175 -10.93 31.21 18.38
C PHE A 175 -12.02 31.56 17.37
N ALA A 176 -13.25 31.07 17.58
CA ALA A 176 -14.41 31.32 16.73
C ALA A 176 -14.20 31.02 15.21
N GLY A 177 -13.22 30.18 14.87
CA GLY A 177 -12.93 29.80 13.48
C GLY A 177 -12.04 30.78 12.71
N GLU A 178 -11.39 31.75 13.37
CA GLU A 178 -10.59 32.78 12.67
C GLU A 178 -9.42 32.21 11.86
N HIS A 179 -8.84 31.08 12.27
CA HIS A 179 -7.67 30.49 11.61
C HIS A 179 -8.03 29.37 10.64
N THR A 180 -9.31 29.08 10.42
CA THR A 180 -9.77 27.92 9.66
C THR A 180 -9.15 27.84 8.26
N LEU A 181 -9.06 28.97 7.54
CA LEU A 181 -8.45 29.00 6.20
C LEU A 181 -6.95 28.67 6.22
N ILE A 182 -6.22 29.13 7.23
CA ILE A 182 -4.78 28.88 7.38
C ILE A 182 -4.53 27.41 7.74
N ILE A 183 -5.30 26.87 8.70
CA ILE A 183 -5.25 25.46 9.10
C ILE A 183 -5.49 24.56 7.87
N LEU A 184 -6.53 24.86 7.09
CA LEU A 184 -6.88 24.11 5.89
C LEU A 184 -5.82 24.22 4.79
N ALA A 185 -5.25 25.41 4.59
CA ALA A 185 -4.21 25.64 3.60
C ALA A 185 -2.92 24.86 3.92
N ILE A 186 -2.44 24.94 5.16
CA ILE A 186 -1.26 24.19 5.61
C ILE A 186 -1.53 22.69 5.53
N GLY A 187 -2.71 22.25 5.99
CA GLY A 187 -3.13 20.86 5.96
C GLY A 187 -3.08 20.26 4.55
N HIS A 188 -3.75 20.90 3.58
CA HIS A 188 -3.77 20.40 2.20
C HIS A 188 -2.44 20.55 1.46
N ALA A 189 -1.64 21.58 1.76
CA ALA A 189 -0.31 21.74 1.18
C ALA A 189 0.62 20.55 1.51
N VAL A 190 0.47 19.96 2.70
CA VAL A 190 1.23 18.79 3.13
C VAL A 190 0.57 17.48 2.67
N LEU A 191 -0.75 17.36 2.79
CA LEU A 191 -1.46 16.10 2.55
C LEU A 191 -1.45 15.66 1.07
N LEU A 192 -1.58 16.61 0.15
CA LEU A 192 -1.69 16.30 -1.29
C LEU A 192 -0.44 15.65 -1.89
N PRO A 193 0.78 16.20 -1.71
CA PRO A 193 1.99 15.56 -2.21
C PRO A 193 2.21 14.18 -1.60
N ILE A 194 1.94 14.02 -0.30
CA ILE A 194 2.09 12.76 0.43
C ILE A 194 1.15 11.70 -0.16
N LEU A 195 -0.12 12.05 -0.36
CA LEU A 195 -1.12 11.19 -0.99
C LEU A 195 -0.70 10.75 -2.40
N ALA A 196 -0.24 11.70 -3.22
CA ALA A 196 0.19 11.41 -4.59
C ALA A 196 1.37 10.41 -4.62
N ILE A 197 2.36 10.61 -3.75
CA ILE A 197 3.51 9.70 -3.63
C ILE A 197 3.07 8.30 -3.21
N ALA A 198 2.22 8.20 -2.17
CA ALA A 198 1.75 6.91 -1.66
C ALA A 198 1.01 6.11 -2.74
N VAL A 199 0.13 6.77 -3.49
CA VAL A 199 -0.65 6.10 -4.55
C VAL A 199 0.24 5.69 -5.71
N ILE A 200 1.18 6.54 -6.15
CA ILE A 200 2.12 6.18 -7.21
C ILE A 200 2.96 4.96 -6.80
N MET A 201 3.52 4.96 -5.58
CA MET A 201 4.29 3.83 -5.07
C MET A 201 3.47 2.54 -5.05
N MET A 202 2.22 2.60 -4.59
CA MET A 202 1.33 1.44 -4.57
C MET A 202 1.02 0.95 -5.99
N SER A 203 0.64 1.87 -6.90
CA SER A 203 0.29 1.54 -8.29
C SER A 203 1.41 0.86 -9.08
N LEU A 204 2.67 1.16 -8.76
CA LEU A 204 3.84 0.58 -9.43
C LEU A 204 4.30 -0.75 -8.82
N SER A 205 3.81 -1.11 -7.64
CA SER A 205 4.30 -2.27 -6.87
C SER A 205 3.49 -3.55 -7.12
N ILE A 206 2.26 -3.44 -7.63
CA ILE A 206 1.37 -4.59 -7.83
C ILE A 206 1.74 -5.30 -9.14
N ALA A 207 1.86 -6.64 -9.12
CA ALA A 207 2.08 -7.43 -10.33
C ALA A 207 0.78 -7.51 -11.16
N PRO A 208 0.84 -7.42 -12.51
CA PRO A 208 -0.28 -7.75 -13.37
C PRO A 208 -0.76 -9.17 -13.06
N SER A 209 -2.06 -9.33 -12.83
CA SER A 209 -2.70 -10.64 -12.84
C SER A 209 -2.59 -11.21 -14.25
N VAL A 210 -1.61 -12.08 -14.49
CA VAL A 210 -1.64 -12.95 -15.67
C VAL A 210 -2.80 -13.92 -15.43
N ASN A 211 -3.98 -13.59 -15.95
CA ASN A 211 -4.94 -14.61 -16.31
C ASN A 211 -4.26 -15.46 -17.39
N GLU A 212 -3.65 -16.57 -16.99
CA GLU A 212 -3.37 -17.67 -17.90
C GLU A 212 -4.72 -18.18 -18.41
N SER A 213 -5.24 -17.55 -19.47
CA SER A 213 -6.36 -18.10 -20.21
C SER A 213 -5.84 -19.27 -21.06
N SER A 214 -6.32 -20.46 -20.70
CA SER A 214 -6.58 -21.61 -21.58
C SER A 214 -5.38 -22.48 -21.97
N ASP A 215 -5.00 -23.40 -21.08
CA ASP A 215 -5.05 -24.86 -21.30
C ASP A 215 -4.15 -25.57 -20.29
N GLN A 216 -4.74 -26.00 -19.18
CA GLN A 216 -4.59 -27.37 -18.69
C GLN A 216 -5.61 -27.63 -17.59
N ASN A 217 -6.52 -28.54 -17.92
CA ASN A 217 -7.47 -29.19 -17.04
C ASN A 217 -6.71 -30.15 -16.08
N GLU A 218 -5.89 -29.60 -15.20
CA GLU A 218 -5.58 -30.26 -13.93
C GLU A 218 -6.47 -29.63 -12.87
N LYS A 219 -7.37 -30.45 -12.32
CA LYS A 219 -8.04 -30.20 -11.04
C LYS A 219 -6.96 -30.10 -9.96
N THR A 220 -6.26 -28.98 -9.87
CA THR A 220 -5.54 -28.61 -8.67
C THR A 220 -6.54 -27.85 -7.83
N THR A 221 -7.19 -28.58 -6.94
CA THR A 221 -8.03 -28.05 -5.87
C THR A 221 -7.36 -26.77 -5.34
N PRO A 222 -8.08 -25.64 -5.25
CA PRO A 222 -7.58 -24.49 -4.50
C PRO A 222 -7.09 -25.05 -3.17
N VAL A 223 -5.87 -24.73 -2.77
CA VAL A 223 -5.44 -24.99 -1.39
C VAL A 223 -6.39 -24.17 -0.54
N GLU A 224 -7.49 -24.79 -0.13
CA GLU A 224 -8.40 -24.26 0.86
C GLU A 224 -7.53 -24.01 2.07
N GLU A 225 -7.27 -22.73 2.34
CA GLU A 225 -6.92 -22.31 3.68
C GLU A 225 -7.99 -22.91 4.59
N SER A 226 -7.60 -23.97 5.30
CA SER A 226 -8.29 -24.47 6.48
C SER A 226 -8.42 -23.30 7.43
N LYS A 227 -9.57 -22.62 7.33
CA LYS A 227 -10.07 -21.67 8.31
C LYS A 227 -10.01 -22.34 9.67
N ASP A 228 -9.50 -21.61 10.65
CA ASP A 228 -9.81 -21.83 12.06
C ASP A 228 -9.12 -23.02 12.76
N LYS A 229 -7.79 -23.10 12.69
CA LYS A 229 -7.01 -23.79 13.74
C LYS A 229 -6.09 -22.80 14.48
N PRO A 230 -5.94 -22.94 15.82
CA PRO A 230 -4.93 -22.20 16.56
C PRO A 230 -3.58 -22.53 15.93
N HIS A 231 -2.85 -21.49 15.48
CA HIS A 231 -1.51 -21.69 14.94
C HIS A 231 -0.63 -22.26 16.04
N HIS A 232 -0.30 -23.54 15.94
CA HIS A 232 0.84 -24.08 16.68
C HIS A 232 2.09 -23.33 16.16
N PRO A 233 2.99 -22.87 17.04
CA PRO A 233 4.31 -22.41 16.63
C PRO A 233 4.95 -23.48 15.73
N LEU A 234 5.52 -23.07 14.61
CA LEU A 234 6.25 -24.00 13.75
C LEU A 234 7.37 -24.64 14.58
N THR A 235 7.49 -25.95 14.48
CA THR A 235 8.62 -26.66 15.09
C THR A 235 9.91 -26.33 14.32
N ASP A 236 11.06 -26.44 14.99
CA ASP A 236 12.35 -26.15 14.35
C ASP A 236 12.61 -27.03 13.11
N ASP A 237 12.07 -28.25 13.09
CA ASP A 237 12.19 -29.16 11.95
C ASP A 237 11.30 -28.72 10.77
N GLU A 238 10.05 -28.33 11.01
CA GLU A 238 9.18 -27.76 9.97
C GLU A 238 9.78 -26.48 9.38
N VAL A 239 10.39 -25.63 10.21
CA VAL A 239 11.06 -24.40 9.77
C VAL A 239 12.22 -24.73 8.83
N LYS A 240 13.08 -25.69 9.20
CA LYS A 240 14.20 -26.13 8.35
C LYS A 240 13.71 -26.70 7.03
N ASP A 241 12.67 -27.53 7.05
CA ASP A 241 12.10 -28.14 5.84
C ASP A 241 11.53 -27.09 4.88
N ILE A 242 10.79 -26.10 5.42
CA ILE A 242 10.26 -24.99 4.63
C ILE A 242 11.41 -24.19 4.01
N VAL A 243 12.39 -23.78 4.82
CA VAL A 243 13.53 -22.98 4.34
C VAL A 243 14.31 -23.73 3.26
N HIS A 244 14.59 -25.02 3.48
CA HIS A 244 15.30 -25.84 2.50
C HIS A 244 14.54 -25.93 1.16
N LYS A 245 13.23 -26.16 1.18
CA LYS A 245 12.41 -26.16 -0.05
C LYS A 245 12.47 -24.82 -0.79
N ILE A 246 12.44 -23.70 -0.06
CA ILE A 246 12.55 -22.37 -0.66
C ILE A 246 13.94 -22.13 -1.24
N GLU A 247 15.01 -22.50 -0.52
CA GLU A 247 16.38 -22.39 -1.02
C GLU A 247 16.58 -23.21 -2.30
N VAL A 248 16.02 -24.42 -2.40
CA VAL A 248 16.07 -25.24 -3.62
C VAL A 248 15.33 -24.55 -4.78
N LEU A 249 14.16 -23.96 -4.55
CA LEU A 249 13.43 -23.22 -5.59
C LEU A 249 14.20 -21.99 -6.08
N LEU A 250 14.88 -21.28 -5.17
CA LEU A 250 15.65 -20.09 -5.52
C LEU A 250 16.98 -20.45 -6.19
N SER A 251 17.76 -21.37 -5.63
CA SER A 251 19.10 -21.72 -6.14
C SER A 251 19.05 -22.59 -7.39
N THR A 252 18.25 -23.66 -7.38
CA THR A 252 18.30 -24.70 -8.43
C THR A 252 17.39 -24.36 -9.61
N LYS A 253 16.19 -23.82 -9.33
CA LYS A 253 15.23 -23.44 -10.38
C LYS A 253 15.33 -21.96 -10.77
N GLU A 254 16.30 -21.24 -10.21
CA GLU A 254 16.53 -19.81 -10.44
C GLU A 254 15.24 -18.97 -10.37
N ALA A 255 14.29 -19.35 -9.50
CA ALA A 255 12.98 -18.70 -9.45
C ALA A 255 13.07 -17.20 -9.18
N PHE A 256 14.15 -16.73 -8.56
CA PHE A 256 14.45 -15.32 -8.32
C PHE A 256 14.59 -14.50 -9.60
N LEU A 257 14.88 -15.11 -10.76
CA LEU A 257 14.99 -14.41 -12.05
C LEU A 257 13.63 -13.96 -12.59
N ASP A 258 12.53 -14.57 -12.17
CA ASP A 258 11.17 -14.14 -12.53
C ASP A 258 10.91 -12.76 -11.89
N PRO A 259 10.81 -11.67 -12.70
CA PRO A 259 10.62 -10.33 -12.17
C PRO A 259 9.22 -10.12 -11.58
N ASP A 260 8.25 -10.96 -11.95
CA ASP A 260 6.88 -10.97 -11.44
C ASP A 260 6.67 -12.01 -10.32
N LEU A 261 7.76 -12.56 -9.76
CA LEU A 261 7.66 -13.49 -8.63
C LEU A 261 7.01 -12.80 -7.43
N THR A 262 5.88 -13.34 -6.98
CA THR A 262 5.16 -12.93 -5.76
C THR A 262 5.28 -14.02 -4.69
N LEU A 263 4.96 -13.69 -3.43
CA LEU A 263 4.93 -14.68 -2.35
C LEU A 263 3.86 -15.76 -2.62
N ASP A 264 2.71 -15.38 -3.17
CA ASP A 264 1.65 -16.31 -3.59
C ASP A 264 2.13 -17.29 -4.68
N ARG A 265 2.86 -16.81 -5.69
CA ARG A 265 3.47 -17.67 -6.71
C ARG A 265 4.50 -18.62 -6.10
N LEU A 266 5.32 -18.13 -5.17
CA LEU A 266 6.31 -18.95 -4.48
C LEU A 266 5.64 -20.02 -3.61
N ALA A 267 4.56 -19.66 -2.90
CA ALA A 267 3.73 -20.55 -2.10
C ALA A 267 3.13 -21.68 -2.93
N ARG A 268 2.55 -21.34 -4.09
CA ARG A 268 2.04 -22.34 -5.04
C ARG A 268 3.14 -23.28 -5.54
N LYS A 269 4.29 -22.74 -5.95
CA LYS A 269 5.44 -23.54 -6.44
C LYS A 269 6.02 -24.46 -5.37
N ALA A 270 5.97 -24.06 -4.10
CA ALA A 270 6.46 -24.84 -2.97
C ALA A 270 5.40 -25.79 -2.38
N CYS A 271 4.12 -25.61 -2.73
CA CYS A 271 2.97 -26.22 -2.07
C CYS A 271 2.97 -25.97 -0.54
N ILE A 272 3.37 -24.77 -0.11
CA ILE A 272 3.44 -24.35 1.29
C ILE A 272 2.65 -23.04 1.42
N PRO A 273 1.78 -22.87 2.44
CA PRO A 273 1.11 -21.61 2.69
C PRO A 273 2.08 -20.43 2.80
N ALA A 274 1.78 -19.32 2.12
CA ALA A 274 2.59 -18.09 2.10
C ALA A 274 3.00 -17.61 3.50
N ARG A 275 2.08 -17.70 4.46
CA ARG A 275 2.34 -17.34 5.87
C ARG A 275 3.39 -18.23 6.53
N GLN A 276 3.40 -19.54 6.25
CA GLN A 276 4.41 -20.44 6.80
C GLN A 276 5.78 -20.15 6.19
N ILE A 277 5.85 -19.84 4.89
CA ILE A 277 7.06 -19.37 4.24
C ILE A 277 7.58 -18.09 4.90
N SER A 278 6.72 -17.07 5.04
CA SER A 278 7.10 -15.81 5.68
C SER A 278 7.59 -16.01 7.12
N ALA A 279 6.88 -16.81 7.92
CA ALA A 279 7.23 -17.09 9.29
C ALA A 279 8.57 -17.84 9.41
N ALA A 280 8.76 -18.91 8.65
CA ALA A 280 9.99 -19.70 8.67
C ALA A 280 11.21 -18.89 8.21
N ILE A 281 11.08 -18.11 7.13
CA ILE A 281 12.15 -17.25 6.62
C ILE A 281 12.52 -16.17 7.63
N ASN A 282 11.53 -15.53 8.25
CA ASN A 282 11.78 -14.53 9.27
C ASN A 282 12.44 -15.14 10.52
N GLN A 283 12.03 -16.34 10.92
CA GLN A 283 12.62 -17.05 12.07
C GLN A 283 14.09 -17.42 11.84
N VAL A 284 14.45 -17.88 10.65
CA VAL A 284 15.82 -18.32 10.33
C VAL A 284 16.75 -17.17 9.97
N TYR A 285 16.31 -16.25 9.12
CA TYR A 285 17.17 -15.20 8.59
C TYR A 285 17.00 -13.85 9.29
N GLY A 286 15.99 -13.68 10.16
CA GLY A 286 15.68 -12.40 10.81
C GLY A 286 15.19 -11.32 9.84
N ARG A 287 14.73 -11.71 8.65
CA ARG A 287 14.36 -10.82 7.54
C ARG A 287 13.25 -11.41 6.68
N ASN A 288 12.62 -10.58 5.86
CA ASN A 288 11.52 -11.02 5.00
C ASN A 288 12.00 -11.77 3.73
N ILE A 289 11.12 -12.56 3.12
CA ILE A 289 11.40 -13.33 1.90
C ILE A 289 11.78 -12.48 0.70
N SER A 290 11.25 -11.25 0.58
CA SER A 290 11.64 -10.31 -0.48
C SER A 290 13.13 -9.98 -0.42
N GLN A 291 13.65 -9.69 0.79
CA GLN A 291 15.07 -9.42 0.99
C GLN A 291 15.95 -10.63 0.68
N VAL A 292 15.49 -11.84 1.05
CA VAL A 292 16.20 -13.09 0.69
C VAL A 292 16.27 -13.25 -0.82
N VAL A 293 15.15 -13.13 -1.54
CA VAL A 293 15.12 -13.22 -3.02
C VAL A 293 15.99 -12.15 -3.67
N ASN A 294 15.91 -10.91 -3.20
CA ASN A 294 16.72 -9.82 -3.73
C ASN A 294 18.22 -10.08 -3.53
N GLU A 295 18.65 -10.77 -2.47
CA GLU A 295 20.06 -11.14 -2.31
C GLU A 295 20.53 -12.14 -3.36
N TYR A 296 19.74 -13.16 -3.70
CA TYR A 296 20.03 -14.03 -4.84
C TYR A 296 20.13 -13.22 -6.15
N ARG A 297 19.22 -12.26 -6.37
CA ARG A 297 19.27 -11.36 -7.52
C ARG A 297 20.54 -10.49 -7.53
N ILE A 298 20.98 -9.98 -6.38
CA ILE A 298 22.20 -9.19 -6.27
C ILE A 298 23.46 -10.04 -6.50
N GLU A 299 23.52 -11.28 -6.00
CA GLU A 299 24.64 -12.18 -6.29
C GLU A 299 24.74 -12.52 -7.78
N ARG A 300 23.60 -12.72 -8.45
CA ARG A 300 23.55 -12.84 -9.92
C ARG A 300 24.06 -11.57 -10.61
N ALA A 301 23.62 -10.40 -10.16
CA ALA A 301 24.05 -9.12 -10.70
C ALA A 301 25.56 -8.88 -10.51
N LYS A 302 26.12 -9.23 -9.35
CA LYS A 302 27.57 -9.16 -9.09
C LYS A 302 28.32 -10.04 -10.07
N THR A 303 27.87 -11.27 -10.29
CA THR A 303 28.46 -12.18 -11.28
C THR A 303 28.47 -11.55 -12.66
N LEU A 304 27.33 -11.03 -13.13
CA LEU A 304 27.20 -10.38 -14.44
C LEU A 304 28.03 -9.08 -14.57
N LEU A 305 28.16 -8.31 -13.49
CA LEU A 305 28.98 -7.08 -13.46
C LEU A 305 30.46 -7.37 -13.64
N LEU A 306 30.93 -8.54 -13.18
CA LEU A 306 32.33 -8.97 -13.24
C LEU A 306 32.63 -9.78 -14.50
N SER A 307 31.69 -10.59 -14.97
CA SER A 307 31.90 -11.48 -16.11
C SER A 307 31.52 -10.88 -17.46
N THR A 308 30.87 -9.70 -17.48
CA THR A 308 30.39 -9.07 -18.73
C THR A 308 30.52 -7.54 -18.71
N ASP A 309 30.67 -6.97 -19.91
CA ASP A 309 30.62 -5.52 -20.15
C ASP A 309 29.20 -4.99 -20.41
N LYS A 310 28.16 -5.77 -20.12
CA LYS A 310 26.76 -5.36 -20.33
C LYS A 310 26.46 -4.04 -19.61
N ALA A 311 25.59 -3.23 -20.20
CA ALA A 311 25.09 -2.03 -19.56
C ALA A 311 24.37 -2.38 -18.24
N ILE A 312 24.49 -1.52 -17.21
CA ILE A 312 23.84 -1.73 -15.91
C ILE A 312 22.33 -1.97 -16.08
N THR A 313 21.71 -1.33 -17.07
CA THR A 313 20.30 -1.53 -17.40
C THR A 313 19.98 -2.97 -17.75
N GLN A 314 20.81 -3.61 -18.59
CA GLN A 314 20.62 -5.00 -18.96
C GLN A 314 20.87 -5.93 -17.77
N ILE A 315 21.87 -5.61 -16.95
CA ILE A 315 22.25 -6.47 -15.82
C ILE A 315 21.14 -6.57 -14.79
N TYR A 316 20.50 -5.46 -14.41
CA TYR A 316 19.45 -5.55 -13.40
C TYR A 316 18.23 -6.29 -13.95
N MET A 317 17.91 -6.12 -15.23
CA MET A 317 16.83 -6.86 -15.91
C MET A 317 17.14 -8.36 -15.96
N ASP A 318 18.36 -8.73 -16.39
CA ASP A 318 18.84 -10.12 -16.43
C ASP A 318 18.96 -10.77 -15.03
N SER A 319 18.93 -9.96 -13.97
CA SER A 319 18.98 -10.42 -12.58
C SER A 319 17.59 -10.45 -11.93
N GLY A 320 16.51 -10.22 -12.68
CA GLY A 320 15.12 -10.30 -12.19
C GLY A 320 14.60 -9.02 -11.53
N PHE A 321 15.27 -7.87 -11.66
CA PHE A 321 14.73 -6.57 -11.23
C PHE A 321 13.99 -5.89 -12.40
N GLN A 322 12.88 -5.22 -12.11
CA GLN A 322 12.15 -4.44 -13.12
C GLN A 322 12.52 -2.96 -13.15
N THR A 323 12.93 -2.41 -12.01
CA THR A 323 13.20 -0.98 -11.89
C THR A 323 14.63 -0.71 -11.44
N LYS A 324 15.25 0.27 -12.07
CA LYS A 324 16.59 0.75 -11.72
C LYS A 324 16.67 1.21 -10.26
N SER A 325 15.64 1.90 -9.76
CA SER A 325 15.62 2.44 -8.40
C SER A 325 15.72 1.33 -7.36
N ASN A 326 14.94 0.25 -7.53
CA ASN A 326 14.95 -0.89 -6.64
C ASN A 326 16.29 -1.63 -6.68
N PHE A 327 16.80 -1.92 -7.89
CA PHE A 327 18.11 -2.52 -8.06
C PHE A 327 19.23 -1.73 -7.36
N HIS A 328 19.32 -0.42 -7.60
CA HIS A 328 20.36 0.40 -6.97
C HIS A 328 20.27 0.40 -5.44
N ARG A 329 19.06 0.44 -4.89
CA ARG A 329 18.81 0.39 -3.45
C ARG A 329 19.27 -0.94 -2.86
N GLU A 330 18.81 -2.07 -3.40
CA GLU A 330 19.17 -3.39 -2.89
C GLU A 330 20.65 -3.70 -3.10
N PHE A 331 21.22 -3.32 -4.23
CA PHE A 331 22.65 -3.48 -4.49
C PHE A 331 23.48 -2.73 -3.46
N SER A 332 23.12 -1.48 -3.16
CA SER A 332 23.82 -0.69 -2.14
C SER A 332 23.59 -1.23 -0.73
N ARG A 333 22.39 -1.73 -0.41
CA ARG A 333 22.10 -2.36 0.88
C ARG A 333 23.00 -3.58 1.13
N VAL A 334 23.13 -4.44 0.13
CA VAL A 334 23.86 -5.72 0.22
C VAL A 334 25.38 -5.51 0.12
N THR A 335 25.83 -4.65 -0.80
CA THR A 335 27.27 -4.51 -1.11
C THR A 335 27.94 -3.27 -0.49
N GLN A 336 27.15 -2.37 0.12
CA GLN A 336 27.61 -1.05 0.61
C GLN A 336 28.23 -0.15 -0.47
N GLN A 337 28.01 -0.47 -1.75
CA GLN A 337 28.55 0.25 -2.91
C GLN A 337 27.49 0.40 -4.01
N THR A 338 27.70 1.35 -4.93
CA THR A 338 26.86 1.42 -6.14
C THR A 338 27.32 0.38 -7.17
N PRO A 339 26.43 -0.12 -8.07
CA PRO A 339 26.80 -1.06 -9.12
C PRO A 339 28.00 -0.59 -9.98
N SER A 340 28.01 0.71 -10.33
CA SER A 340 29.10 1.34 -11.08
C SER A 340 30.41 1.40 -10.29
N ALA A 341 30.34 1.63 -8.97
CA ALA A 341 31.52 1.60 -8.11
C ALA A 341 32.06 0.18 -7.98
N PHE A 342 31.18 -0.79 -7.75
CA PHE A 342 31.54 -2.21 -7.63
C PHE A 342 32.27 -2.72 -8.87
N ARG A 343 31.74 -2.45 -10.08
CA ARG A 343 32.41 -2.80 -11.33
C ARG A 343 33.80 -2.16 -11.44
N ARG A 344 33.91 -0.84 -11.19
CA ARG A 344 35.20 -0.13 -11.27
C ARG A 344 36.22 -0.65 -10.27
N SER A 345 35.81 -1.02 -9.07
CA SER A 345 36.72 -1.52 -8.03
C SER A 345 37.30 -2.90 -8.38
N ASN A 346 36.54 -3.75 -9.07
CA ASN A 346 36.97 -5.11 -9.42
C ASN A 346 37.60 -5.21 -10.83
N MET A 347 37.56 -4.14 -11.64
CA MET A 347 38.34 -4.04 -12.89
C MET A 347 39.76 -3.51 -12.66
N LYS A 348 40.07 -3.00 -11.45
CA LYS A 348 41.38 -2.45 -11.07
C LYS A 348 42.30 -3.44 -10.33
N ASN A 349 41.77 -4.62 -10.02
CA ASN A 349 42.54 -5.80 -9.60
C ASN A 349 42.50 -6.81 -10.73
#